data_AF-A0A661PPM7-F1
#
_entry.id   AF-A0A661PPM7-F1
#
_cell.length_a   1.000
_cell.length_b   1.000
_cell.length_c   1.000
_cell.angle_alpha   90.00
_cell.angle_beta   90.00
_cell.angle_gamma   90.00
#
_symmetry.space_group_name_H-M   'P 1'
#
loop_
_entity.id
_entity.type
_entity.pdbx_description
1 polymer ?
#
loop_
_entity_poly.entity_id
_entity_poly.type
_entity_poly.pdbx_seq_one_letter_code
_entity_poly.pdbx_strand_id
1 'polypeptide(L)'
;MKIITPKDFALYYSVYHPVLLLTSRQCLLHPIEGCDKSIMDDECTLDCNRSSSITNLKDVELFVDKSKGGYHQIYNEHNFLNTDIVTDLPDRFSSFFIDLTAVKTATKVEMNETRIIRIFEDLLNAKPEAKEELKKAIHPSSNIQYKKGI
;
A
#
# COMPACT_ATOMS: atom_id res chain seq x y z
N MET A 1 -24.42 4.81 -6.86
CA MET A 1 -23.88 5.38 -5.60
C MET A 1 -23.62 6.86 -5.82
N LYS A 2 -24.19 7.77 -5.03
CA LYS A 2 -24.01 9.22 -5.22
C LYS A 2 -23.17 9.76 -4.07
N ILE A 3 -21.87 9.95 -4.31
CA ILE A 3 -20.99 10.65 -3.37
C ILE A 3 -21.36 12.13 -3.44
N ILE A 4 -21.87 12.69 -2.35
CA ILE A 4 -22.21 14.11 -2.25
C ILE A 4 -21.00 14.83 -1.67
N THR A 5 -20.31 15.59 -2.51
CA THR A 5 -19.19 16.44 -2.08
C THR A 5 -19.74 17.72 -1.47
N PRO A 6 -19.40 18.07 -0.21
CA PRO A 6 -19.74 19.37 0.34
C PRO A 6 -19.15 20.50 -0.49
N LYS A 7 -19.80 21.67 -0.45
CA LYS A 7 -19.26 22.87 -1.10
C LYS A 7 -17.89 23.20 -0.50
N ASP A 8 -16.95 23.57 -1.36
CA ASP A 8 -15.57 23.97 -1.00
C ASP A 8 -14.71 22.84 -0.40
N PHE A 9 -15.06 21.57 -0.64
CA PHE A 9 -14.26 20.43 -0.22
C PHE A 9 -13.48 19.81 -1.39
N ALA A 10 -12.15 19.71 -1.23
CA ALA A 10 -11.31 18.96 -2.17
C ALA A 10 -11.40 17.47 -1.86
N LEU A 11 -11.70 16.65 -2.86
CA LEU A 11 -11.71 15.20 -2.73
C LEU A 11 -10.42 14.62 -3.27
N TYR A 12 -9.86 13.68 -2.51
CA TYR A 12 -8.65 12.98 -2.90
C TYR A 12 -8.89 11.49 -2.92
N TYR A 13 -8.17 10.79 -3.80
CA TYR A 13 -8.24 9.34 -3.90
C TYR A 13 -6.84 8.73 -3.88
N SER A 14 -6.63 7.70 -3.07
CA SER A 14 -5.37 6.95 -3.07
C SER A 14 -5.39 5.90 -4.18
N VAL A 15 -4.67 6.18 -5.28
CA VAL A 15 -4.61 5.32 -6.48
C VAL A 15 -3.67 4.14 -6.26
N TYR A 16 -2.61 4.34 -5.49
CA TYR A 16 -1.61 3.33 -5.20
C TYR A 16 -1.14 3.45 -3.76
N HIS A 17 -1.15 2.35 -3.01
CA HIS A 17 -0.59 2.29 -1.66
C HIS A 17 -0.42 0.85 -1.18
N PRO A 18 0.50 0.59 -0.25
CA PRO A 18 0.48 -0.65 0.51
C PRO A 18 -0.77 -0.73 1.38
N VAL A 19 -1.44 -1.89 1.39
CA VAL A 19 -2.66 -2.05 2.20
C VAL A 19 -2.29 -2.43 3.62
N LEU A 20 -2.22 -1.42 4.49
CA LEU A 20 -2.01 -1.59 5.93
C LEU A 20 -3.25 -2.21 6.58
N LEU A 21 -3.08 -3.37 7.24
CA LEU A 21 -4.14 -4.10 7.92
C LEU A 21 -4.12 -3.89 9.44
N LEU A 22 -2.94 -3.72 10.02
CA LEU A 22 -2.75 -3.56 11.46
C LEU A 22 -1.52 -2.71 11.75
N THR A 23 -1.60 -1.87 12.78
CA THR A 23 -0.43 -1.28 13.45
C THR A 23 -0.46 -1.67 14.92
N SER A 24 0.66 -2.14 15.46
CA SER A 24 0.76 -2.66 16.82
C SER A 24 2.01 -2.19 17.55
N ARG A 25 1.81 -1.88 18.84
CA ARG A 25 2.90 -1.67 19.80
C ARG A 25 3.46 -2.99 20.33
N GLN A 26 2.79 -4.11 20.12
CA GLN A 26 3.30 -5.43 20.51
C GLN A 26 4.30 -5.94 19.48
N CYS A 27 5.25 -6.79 19.92
CA CYS A 27 6.24 -7.36 19.02
C CYS A 27 5.60 -8.50 18.25
N LEU A 28 5.22 -8.24 17.01
CA LEU A 28 4.60 -9.24 16.15
C LEU A 28 5.63 -10.25 15.62
N LEU A 29 6.92 -9.88 15.58
CA LEU A 29 7.99 -10.72 15.02
C LEU A 29 8.54 -11.75 16.01
N HIS A 30 8.44 -11.51 17.32
CA HIS A 30 8.90 -12.44 18.34
C HIS A 30 8.29 -13.85 18.19
N PRO A 31 6.97 -14.04 18.01
CA PRO A 31 6.40 -15.37 17.79
C PRO A 31 6.63 -15.93 16.37
N ILE A 32 7.09 -15.14 15.40
CA ILE A 32 7.24 -15.56 14.00
C ILE A 32 8.66 -16.03 13.70
N GLU A 33 9.66 -15.17 13.98
CA GLU A 33 11.08 -15.44 13.68
C GLU A 33 11.94 -15.61 14.94
N GLY A 34 11.38 -15.33 16.12
CA GLY A 34 12.14 -15.25 17.37
C GLY A 34 12.82 -13.88 17.58
N CYS A 35 13.19 -13.61 18.82
CA CYS A 35 14.06 -12.50 19.19
C CYS A 35 14.75 -12.85 20.51
N ASP A 36 16.02 -12.45 20.66
CA ASP A 36 16.78 -12.71 21.89
C ASP A 36 16.24 -11.92 23.10
N LYS A 37 15.43 -10.88 22.84
CA LYS A 37 14.77 -10.08 23.88
C LYS A 37 13.52 -10.79 24.41
N SER A 38 13.51 -11.04 25.71
CA SER A 38 12.35 -11.61 26.41
C SER A 38 11.22 -10.61 26.66
N ILE A 39 11.54 -9.30 26.62
CA ILE A 39 10.61 -8.20 26.86
C ILE A 39 10.87 -7.11 25.82
N MET A 40 9.80 -6.45 25.35
CA MET A 40 9.95 -5.28 24.50
C MET A 40 10.41 -4.07 25.31
N ASP A 41 11.42 -3.38 24.81
CA ASP A 41 11.95 -2.13 25.35
C ASP A 41 12.02 -1.03 24.26
N ASP A 42 12.57 0.13 24.61
CA ASP A 42 12.65 1.28 23.70
C ASP A 42 13.56 1.00 22.49
N GLU A 43 14.61 0.21 22.65
CA GLU A 43 15.50 -0.21 21.55
C GLU A 43 14.74 -1.05 20.51
N CYS A 44 13.73 -1.82 20.91
CA CYS A 44 12.86 -2.51 19.95
C CYS A 44 12.15 -1.53 19.01
N THR A 45 11.80 -0.34 19.48
CA THR A 45 11.17 0.67 18.63
C THR A 45 12.22 1.40 17.81
N LEU A 46 13.32 1.82 18.43
CA LEU A 46 14.33 2.67 17.80
C LEU A 46 15.20 1.92 16.78
N ASP A 47 15.64 0.70 17.09
CA ASP A 47 16.71 0.02 16.36
C ASP A 47 16.25 -1.18 15.54
N CYS A 48 15.17 -1.85 15.95
CA CYS A 48 14.67 -3.04 15.26
C CYS A 48 14.21 -2.68 13.84
N ASN A 49 14.80 -3.37 12.85
CA ASN A 49 14.46 -3.29 11.43
C ASN A 49 14.35 -4.70 10.84
N ARG A 50 13.15 -5.27 10.86
CA ARG A 50 12.92 -6.68 10.49
C ARG A 50 11.58 -6.84 9.79
N SER A 51 11.50 -7.88 8.98
CA SER A 51 10.33 -8.16 8.14
C SER A 51 10.18 -9.67 7.99
N SER A 52 8.97 -10.18 8.15
CA SER A 52 8.62 -11.59 7.94
C SER A 52 7.27 -11.69 7.22
N SER A 53 6.85 -12.89 6.87
CA SER A 53 5.47 -13.18 6.48
C SER A 53 4.82 -14.24 7.38
N ILE A 54 3.49 -14.28 7.34
CA ILE A 54 2.64 -15.30 7.94
C ILE A 54 1.55 -15.70 6.95
N THR A 55 1.07 -16.93 7.02
CA THR A 55 -0.08 -17.40 6.23
C THR A 55 -1.32 -17.45 7.11
N ASN A 56 -2.42 -16.84 6.67
CA ASN A 56 -3.67 -16.87 7.41
C ASN A 56 -4.49 -18.16 7.15
N LEU A 57 -5.61 -18.33 7.85
CA LEU A 57 -6.49 -19.51 7.72
C LEU A 57 -7.14 -19.70 6.33
N LYS A 58 -6.97 -18.74 5.41
CA LYS A 58 -7.47 -18.78 4.03
C LYS A 58 -6.33 -18.95 3.02
N ASP A 59 -5.15 -19.36 3.48
CA ASP A 59 -3.94 -19.53 2.67
C ASP A 59 -3.47 -18.25 1.96
N VAL A 60 -3.76 -17.08 2.54
CA VAL A 60 -3.27 -15.79 2.04
C VAL A 60 -2.07 -15.35 2.87
N GLU A 61 -1.00 -14.95 2.20
CA GLU A 61 0.21 -14.42 2.82
C GLU A 61 -0.03 -12.98 3.33
N LEU A 62 0.42 -12.71 4.56
CA LEU A 62 0.42 -11.39 5.18
C LEU A 62 1.84 -11.03 5.55
N PHE A 63 2.20 -9.77 5.39
CA PHE A 63 3.57 -9.31 5.60
C PHE A 63 3.67 -8.52 6.90
N VAL A 64 4.54 -8.95 7.80
CA VAL A 64 4.80 -8.30 9.08
C VAL A 64 6.08 -7.49 8.94
N ASP A 65 5.98 -6.18 9.10
CA ASP A 65 7.10 -5.27 8.97
C ASP A 65 7.32 -4.49 10.28
N LYS A 66 8.60 -4.28 10.61
CA LYS A 66 9.05 -3.39 11.68
C LYS A 66 10.19 -2.56 11.13
N SER A 67 9.92 -1.29 10.85
CA SER A 67 10.92 -0.31 10.47
C SER A 67 11.52 0.39 11.69
N LYS A 68 12.77 0.90 11.59
CA LYS A 68 13.41 1.68 12.65
C LYS A 68 12.58 2.91 13.02
N GLY A 69 12.34 3.14 14.30
CA GLY A 69 11.47 4.20 14.81
C GLY A 69 9.97 4.00 14.57
N GLY A 70 9.57 2.98 13.79
CA GLY A 70 8.18 2.66 13.50
C GLY A 70 7.59 1.64 14.47
N TYR A 71 6.25 1.54 14.49
CA TYR A 71 5.54 0.43 15.12
C TYR A 71 5.54 -0.80 14.21
N HIS A 72 5.15 -1.96 14.74
CA HIS A 72 4.96 -3.15 13.93
C HIS A 72 3.71 -2.98 13.08
N GLN A 73 3.79 -3.37 11.81
CA GLN A 73 2.71 -3.25 10.86
C GLN A 73 2.46 -4.59 10.18
N ILE A 74 1.19 -4.88 9.87
CA ILE A 74 0.82 -6.00 8.99
C ILE A 74 0.26 -5.43 7.70
N TYR A 75 0.78 -5.89 6.57
CA TYR A 75 0.33 -5.53 5.24
C TYR A 75 -0.36 -6.73 4.57
N ASN A 76 -1.30 -6.41 3.68
CA ASN A 76 -1.89 -7.38 2.77
C ASN A 76 -0.83 -7.95 1.81
N GLU A 77 -1.12 -9.12 1.23
CA GLU A 77 -0.27 -9.79 0.24
C GLU A 77 0.14 -8.86 -0.91
N HIS A 78 -0.84 -8.13 -1.45
CA HIS A 78 -0.68 -7.25 -2.60
C HIS A 78 -1.00 -5.80 -2.24
N ASN A 79 -0.19 -4.88 -2.74
CA ASN A 79 -0.45 -3.45 -2.71
C ASN A 79 -1.71 -3.12 -3.52
N PHE A 80 -2.37 -2.03 -3.13
CA PHE A 80 -3.50 -1.50 -3.85
C PHE A 80 -3.04 -0.76 -5.11
N LEU A 81 -3.68 -1.02 -6.25
CA LEU A 81 -3.51 -0.21 -7.47
C LEU A 81 -4.83 -0.12 -8.22
N ASN A 82 -5.41 1.07 -8.33
CA ASN A 82 -6.65 1.29 -9.05
C ASN A 82 -6.55 2.42 -10.07
N THR A 83 -5.97 2.12 -11.24
CA THR A 83 -5.88 3.08 -12.36
C THR A 83 -7.22 3.44 -12.97
N ASP A 84 -8.25 2.59 -12.80
CA ASP A 84 -9.57 2.76 -13.41
C ASP A 84 -10.34 3.96 -12.84
N ILE A 85 -10.03 4.34 -11.59
CA ILE A 85 -10.69 5.44 -10.88
C ILE A 85 -10.60 6.78 -11.61
N VAL A 86 -9.54 6.99 -12.40
CA VAL A 86 -9.31 8.22 -13.17
C VAL A 86 -10.43 8.44 -14.18
N THR A 87 -11.03 7.36 -14.69
CA THR A 87 -12.11 7.40 -15.68
C THR A 87 -13.48 6.98 -15.14
N ASP A 88 -13.52 6.17 -14.08
CA ASP A 88 -14.78 5.64 -13.54
C ASP A 88 -15.65 6.73 -12.90
N LEU A 89 -15.04 7.76 -12.31
CA LEU A 89 -15.71 8.87 -11.65
C LEU A 89 -15.14 10.21 -12.16
N PRO A 90 -15.48 10.63 -13.40
CA PRO A 90 -14.91 11.83 -14.01
C PRO A 90 -15.24 13.06 -13.17
N ASP A 91 -14.27 13.98 -13.07
CA ASP A 91 -14.34 15.26 -12.34
C ASP A 91 -14.74 15.13 -10.86
N ARG A 92 -14.62 13.93 -10.27
CA ARG A 92 -15.00 13.68 -8.87
C ARG A 92 -13.90 14.07 -7.89
N PHE A 93 -12.65 13.79 -8.23
CA PHE A 93 -11.49 14.00 -7.36
C PHE A 93 -10.69 15.20 -7.82
N SER A 94 -10.29 16.03 -6.87
CA SER A 94 -9.42 17.18 -7.07
C SER A 94 -7.98 16.75 -7.32
N SER A 95 -7.53 15.66 -6.68
CA SER A 95 -6.19 15.09 -6.89
C SER A 95 -6.13 13.62 -6.49
N PHE A 96 -5.03 12.98 -6.86
CA PHE A 96 -4.75 11.59 -6.59
C PHE A 96 -3.49 11.46 -5.73
N PHE A 97 -3.51 10.52 -4.80
CA PHE A 97 -2.37 10.17 -3.96
C PHE A 97 -1.74 8.85 -4.44
N ILE A 98 -0.42 8.82 -4.38
CA ILE A 98 0.37 7.60 -4.50
C ILE A 98 1.25 7.52 -3.26
N ASP A 99 1.26 6.36 -2.62
CA ASP A 99 2.13 6.05 -1.49
C ASP A 99 3.25 5.14 -2.00
N LEU A 100 4.46 5.67 -1.99
CA LEU A 100 5.68 4.98 -2.45
C LEU A 100 6.49 4.38 -1.30
N THR A 101 5.89 4.24 -0.10
CA THR A 101 6.59 3.66 1.05
C THR A 101 7.11 2.28 0.70
N ALA A 102 8.43 2.10 0.84
CA ALA A 102 9.13 0.86 0.54
C ALA A 102 8.87 -0.19 1.61
N VAL A 103 7.73 -0.87 1.52
CA VAL A 103 7.37 -2.00 2.37
C VAL A 103 7.53 -3.32 1.61
N LYS A 104 7.89 -4.38 2.31
CA LYS A 104 7.96 -5.71 1.72
C LYS A 104 6.57 -6.34 1.68
N THR A 105 6.05 -6.53 0.48
CA THR A 105 4.86 -7.35 0.18
C THR A 105 5.17 -8.27 -1.00
N ALA A 106 4.19 -9.05 -1.47
CA ALA A 106 4.36 -9.84 -2.69
C ALA A 106 4.34 -8.95 -3.95
N THR A 107 3.89 -7.69 -3.83
CA THR A 107 3.97 -6.72 -4.94
C THR A 107 5.41 -6.31 -5.22
N LYS A 108 5.83 -6.49 -6.46
CA LYS A 108 7.09 -5.98 -7.00
C LYS A 108 6.86 -4.66 -7.68
N VAL A 109 7.78 -3.72 -7.44
CA VAL A 109 7.86 -2.45 -8.15
C VAL A 109 9.16 -2.47 -8.96
N GLU A 110 9.05 -2.68 -10.28
CA GLU A 110 10.20 -2.95 -11.16
C GLU A 110 10.86 -1.67 -11.72
N MET A 111 10.48 -0.50 -11.23
CA MET A 111 10.99 0.79 -11.69
C MET A 111 11.33 1.70 -10.51
N ASN A 112 12.22 2.66 -10.73
CA ASN A 112 12.49 3.69 -9.74
C ASN A 112 11.30 4.64 -9.55
N GLU A 113 11.24 5.28 -8.38
CA GLU A 113 10.16 6.19 -7.98
C GLU A 113 9.91 7.29 -9.00
N THR A 114 10.97 7.94 -9.52
CA THR A 114 10.85 9.00 -10.52
C THR A 114 10.12 8.53 -11.78
N ARG A 115 10.40 7.30 -12.23
CA ARG A 115 9.74 6.74 -13.41
C ARG A 115 8.29 6.37 -13.10
N ILE A 116 8.02 5.79 -11.94
CA ILE A 116 6.65 5.51 -11.49
C ILE A 116 5.80 6.77 -11.43
N ILE A 117 6.32 7.86 -10.84
CA ILE A 117 5.65 9.16 -10.77
C ILE A 117 5.28 9.66 -12.16
N ARG A 118 6.23 9.63 -13.11
CA ARG A 118 5.99 10.06 -14.50
C ARG A 118 4.88 9.26 -15.19
N ILE A 119 4.81 7.94 -14.96
CA ILE A 119 3.77 7.12 -15.57
C ILE A 119 2.40 7.43 -14.94
N PHE A 120 2.34 7.74 -13.63
CA PHE A 120 1.11 8.26 -13.01
C PHE A 120 0.70 9.62 -13.58
N GLU A 121 1.63 10.54 -13.79
CA GLU A 121 1.34 11.82 -14.47
C GLU A 121 0.82 11.59 -15.89
N ASP A 122 1.42 10.66 -16.63
CA ASP A 122 0.99 10.27 -17.98
C ASP A 122 -0.41 9.66 -17.98
N LEU A 123 -0.76 8.87 -16.96
CA LEU A 123 -2.10 8.35 -16.73
C LEU A 123 -3.11 9.49 -16.54
N LEU A 124 -2.78 10.51 -15.74
CA LEU A 124 -3.66 11.67 -15.51
C LEU A 124 -3.82 12.55 -16.76
N ASN A 125 -2.79 12.61 -17.61
CA ASN A 125 -2.82 13.31 -18.90
C ASN A 125 -3.45 12.47 -20.02
N ALA A 126 -4.08 11.34 -19.69
CA ALA A 126 -4.72 10.42 -20.63
C ALA A 126 -3.78 9.96 -21.76
N LYS A 127 -2.47 9.84 -21.50
CA LYS A 127 -1.54 9.29 -22.48
C LYS A 127 -1.86 7.81 -22.73
N PRO A 128 -1.81 7.34 -23.99
CA PRO A 128 -1.95 5.94 -24.29
C PRO A 128 -0.95 5.09 -23.50
N GLU A 129 -1.31 3.85 -23.20
CA GLU A 129 -0.43 2.83 -22.59
C GLU A 129 -0.01 3.06 -21.13
N ALA A 130 -0.11 4.27 -20.56
CA ALA A 130 0.32 4.57 -19.19
C ALA A 130 -0.30 3.62 -18.14
N LYS A 131 -1.57 3.27 -18.32
CA LYS A 131 -2.29 2.29 -17.50
C LYS A 131 -1.66 0.90 -17.53
N GLU A 132 -1.30 0.42 -18.72
CA GLU A 132 -0.69 -0.90 -18.90
C GLU A 132 0.78 -0.91 -18.49
N GLU A 133 1.50 0.20 -18.67
CA GLU A 133 2.85 0.39 -18.13
C GLU A 133 2.85 0.34 -16.60
N LEU A 134 1.91 1.01 -15.93
CA LEU A 134 1.76 0.94 -14.46
C LEU A 134 1.48 -0.48 -13.98
N LYS A 135 0.56 -1.20 -14.62
CA LYS A 135 0.23 -2.59 -14.24
C LYS A 135 1.39 -3.55 -14.45
N LYS A 136 2.26 -3.29 -15.43
CA LYS A 136 3.50 -4.06 -15.63
C LYS A 136 4.57 -3.69 -14.63
N ALA A 137 4.68 -2.41 -14.28
CA ALA A 137 5.69 -1.92 -13.35
C ALA A 137 5.38 -2.29 -11.90
N ILE A 138 4.09 -2.38 -11.54
CA ILE A 138 3.60 -2.65 -10.18
C ILE A 138 2.74 -3.91 -10.21
N HIS A 139 3.36 -5.06 -9.92
CA HIS A 139 2.69 -6.36 -10.03
C HIS A 139 3.26 -7.41 -9.06
N PRO A 140 2.45 -8.40 -8.63
CA PRO A 140 0.99 -8.39 -8.64
C PRO A 140 0.41 -7.24 -7.80
N SER A 141 -0.81 -6.81 -8.10
CA SER A 141 -1.52 -5.74 -7.40
C SER A 141 -3.01 -6.06 -7.27
N SER A 142 -3.72 -5.38 -6.38
CA SER A 142 -5.15 -5.61 -6.15
C SER A 142 -5.95 -4.31 -6.11
N ASN A 143 -7.17 -4.32 -6.63
CA ASN A 143 -8.18 -3.28 -6.37
C ASN A 143 -9.49 -3.88 -5.88
N ILE A 144 -9.42 -5.04 -5.21
CA ILE A 144 -10.61 -5.80 -4.83
C ILE A 144 -11.53 -5.02 -3.87
N GLN A 145 -10.96 -4.17 -3.01
CA GLN A 145 -11.70 -3.30 -2.10
C GLN A 145 -12.59 -2.31 -2.87
N TYR A 146 -12.07 -1.75 -3.97
CA TYR A 146 -12.84 -0.88 -4.84
C TYR A 146 -13.96 -1.66 -5.57
N LYS A 147 -13.65 -2.83 -6.11
CA LYS A 147 -14.60 -3.66 -6.87
C LYS A 147 -15.75 -4.22 -6.03
N LYS A 148 -15.48 -4.60 -4.78
CA LYS A 148 -16.50 -5.13 -3.87
C LYS A 148 -17.41 -4.03 -3.31
N GLY A 149 -17.03 -2.77 -3.49
CA GLY A 149 -17.62 -1.65 -2.75
C GLY A 149 -17.02 -1.59 -1.34
N ILE A 150 -16.80 -0.38 -0.85
CA ILE A 150 -16.67 -0.14 0.59
C ILE A 150 -17.97 -0.61 1.26
#